data_AF-A0A2A5YD29-F1
#
_entry.id   AF-A0A2A5YD29-F1
#
_cell.length_a   1.000
_cell.length_b   1.000
_cell.length_c   1.000
_cell.angle_alpha   90.00
_cell.angle_beta   90.00
_cell.angle_gamma   90.00
#
_symmetry.space_group_name_H-M   'P 1'
#
loop_
_entity.id
_entity.type
_entity.pdbx_description
1 polymer ?
#
loop_
_entity_poly.entity_id
_entity_poly.type
_entity_poly.pdbx_seq_one_letter_code
_entity_poly.pdbx_strand_id
1 'polypeptide(L)'
;MSENAGPESTGPESAGPESTGPGARDTVVRVAVGVPVDRAFDYATGGLGALPRGTIVVVPFGPRQLNGIVLGPGDGSIPRESLKAVIRAAPLPPVSDIFVQFVERVTAWTMAPLGSVARMALSQPKALLPPPQQKLFRRSDPPPDGEKLTTARRRVADVLATAGALTSPELQRESGVSAGVISGMERAGSLEALLVDSDRPPPRPGRLQGPALSADQMAATTSIAAALGKGFVPFLLDGVTGSGKTEVYFDAVQRVLDAGKQVLILLPEIALSAGWKARFADRFGVLPQEWHSDVREGVKRKVWRYALTGDASVIVGARSALFLPFDNLGLIVVDEEHE
;
A
#
# COMPACT_ATOMS: atom_id res chain seq x y z
N MET A 1 8.50 0.12 -85.05
CA MET A 1 9.87 -0.34 -84.74
C MET A 1 10.30 0.50 -83.54
N SER A 2 10.09 -0.03 -82.33
CA SER A 2 11.13 -0.68 -81.51
C SER A 2 11.94 0.38 -80.77
N GLU A 3 11.67 0.57 -79.47
CA GLU A 3 12.48 0.08 -78.33
C GLU A 3 13.50 1.15 -77.92
N ASN A 4 13.98 1.31 -76.68
CA ASN A 4 13.59 1.03 -75.31
C ASN A 4 14.79 1.57 -74.47
N ALA A 5 14.54 2.16 -73.30
CA ALA A 5 15.41 2.25 -72.10
C ALA A 5 15.26 3.61 -71.39
N GLY A 6 14.54 3.61 -70.27
CA GLY A 6 14.46 4.73 -69.33
C GLY A 6 15.60 4.71 -68.30
N PRO A 7 15.86 5.84 -67.60
CA PRO A 7 16.86 5.90 -66.54
C PRO A 7 16.26 5.58 -65.16
N GLU A 8 17.02 4.85 -64.34
CA GLU A 8 16.73 4.57 -62.93
C GLU A 8 16.85 5.85 -62.08
N SER A 9 15.80 6.17 -61.31
CA SER A 9 15.84 7.17 -60.25
C SER A 9 15.78 6.48 -58.88
N THR A 10 16.83 6.63 -58.10
CA THR A 10 16.91 6.19 -56.70
C THR A 10 16.09 7.13 -55.82
N GLY A 11 15.03 6.61 -55.19
CA GLY A 11 14.24 7.32 -54.18
C GLY A 11 14.94 7.34 -52.82
N PRO A 12 14.66 8.32 -51.94
CA PRO A 12 15.22 8.36 -50.60
C PRO A 12 14.42 7.45 -49.66
N GLU A 13 15.10 6.49 -49.03
CA GLU A 13 14.54 5.61 -48.00
C GLU A 13 14.33 6.34 -46.66
N SER A 14 13.27 5.88 -46.00
CA SER A 14 12.58 6.38 -44.82
C SER A 14 13.43 6.60 -43.57
N ALA A 15 13.18 7.74 -42.91
CA ALA A 15 13.61 8.04 -41.56
C ALA A 15 13.05 7.02 -40.55
N GLY A 16 13.95 6.30 -39.88
CA GLY A 16 13.65 5.45 -38.73
C GLY A 16 13.41 6.28 -37.46
N PRO A 17 12.75 5.69 -36.45
CA PRO A 17 12.34 6.42 -35.25
C PRO A 17 13.56 6.77 -34.37
N GLU A 18 13.49 7.97 -33.82
CA GLU A 18 14.49 8.64 -33.00
C GLU A 18 14.94 7.81 -31.80
N SER A 19 16.25 7.85 -31.54
CA SER A 19 16.94 7.20 -30.44
C SER A 19 16.47 7.71 -29.08
N THR A 20 15.95 6.82 -28.24
CA THR A 20 15.81 7.05 -26.80
C THR A 20 17.20 7.12 -26.14
N GLY A 21 17.33 7.98 -25.13
CA GLY A 21 18.58 8.42 -24.51
C GLY A 21 19.46 7.33 -23.86
N PRO A 22 20.59 7.71 -23.24
CA PRO A 22 21.66 6.79 -22.85
C PRO A 22 21.12 5.72 -21.90
N GLY A 23 21.19 4.47 -22.35
CA GLY A 23 20.63 3.30 -21.65
C GLY A 23 21.08 3.24 -20.20
N ALA A 24 20.11 3.19 -19.30
CA ALA A 24 20.36 2.87 -17.90
C ALA A 24 21.18 1.58 -17.85
N ARG A 25 22.42 1.65 -17.32
CA ARG A 25 23.31 0.50 -17.23
C ARG A 25 22.57 -0.59 -16.47
N ASP A 26 22.30 -1.70 -17.14
CA ASP A 26 21.75 -2.88 -16.50
C ASP A 26 22.76 -3.34 -15.43
N THR A 27 22.32 -3.45 -14.18
CA THR A 27 23.15 -3.76 -13.01
C THR A 27 22.78 -5.14 -12.44
N VAL A 28 23.50 -5.60 -11.42
CA VAL A 28 23.18 -6.83 -10.70
C VAL A 28 22.71 -6.46 -9.30
N VAL A 29 21.60 -7.07 -8.88
CA VAL A 29 21.03 -6.89 -7.55
C VAL A 29 20.87 -8.22 -6.83
N ARG A 30 21.05 -8.19 -5.53
CA ARG A 30 20.85 -9.32 -4.63
C ARG A 30 19.43 -9.28 -4.07
N VAL A 31 18.72 -10.40 -4.14
CA VAL A 31 17.28 -10.48 -3.81
C VAL A 31 17.01 -11.58 -2.79
N ALA A 32 16.36 -11.22 -1.68
CA ALA A 32 15.75 -12.17 -0.76
C ALA A 32 14.42 -12.67 -1.35
N VAL A 33 14.43 -13.86 -1.95
CA VAL A 33 13.24 -14.48 -2.54
C VAL A 33 12.40 -15.15 -1.47
N GLY A 34 11.07 -15.01 -1.49
CA GLY A 34 10.13 -15.55 -0.50
C GLY A 34 10.00 -17.09 -0.46
N VAL A 35 11.11 -17.81 -0.33
CA VAL A 35 11.23 -19.28 -0.27
C VAL A 35 12.03 -19.70 0.95
N PRO A 36 11.82 -20.90 1.52
CA PRO A 36 12.48 -21.31 2.77
C PRO A 36 13.95 -21.71 2.51
N VAL A 37 14.78 -20.75 2.13
CA VAL A 37 16.21 -20.91 1.90
C VAL A 37 16.96 -19.79 2.61
N ASP A 38 18.15 -20.10 3.09
CA ASP A 38 18.93 -19.22 3.95
C ASP A 38 19.91 -18.33 3.17
N ARG A 39 19.60 -18.03 1.91
CA ARG A 39 20.44 -17.19 1.05
C ARG A 39 19.62 -16.30 0.15
N ALA A 40 20.22 -15.18 -0.22
CA ALA A 40 19.74 -14.34 -1.31
C ALA A 40 20.29 -14.85 -2.66
N PHE A 41 19.71 -14.37 -3.75
CA PHE A 41 20.12 -14.73 -5.11
C PHE A 41 20.38 -13.47 -5.92
N ASP A 42 21.39 -13.52 -6.77
CA ASP A 42 21.76 -12.41 -7.63
C ASP A 42 20.95 -12.49 -8.94
N TYR A 43 20.49 -11.33 -9.41
CA TYR A 43 19.71 -11.15 -10.64
C TYR A 43 20.20 -9.93 -11.39
N ALA A 44 20.19 -9.99 -12.73
CA ALA A 44 20.35 -8.80 -13.55
C ALA A 44 19.09 -7.93 -13.46
N THR A 45 19.22 -6.60 -13.50
CA THR A 45 18.06 -5.69 -13.44
C THR A 45 17.14 -5.78 -14.66
N GLY A 46 17.59 -6.38 -15.76
CA GLY A 46 16.78 -6.65 -16.94
C GLY A 46 16.32 -5.38 -17.65
N GLY A 47 17.10 -4.30 -17.58
CA GLY A 47 16.73 -3.01 -18.18
C GLY A 47 15.71 -2.19 -17.39
N LEU A 48 15.30 -2.64 -16.19
CA LEU A 48 14.44 -1.87 -15.28
C LEU A 48 15.14 -0.65 -14.65
N GLY A 49 16.43 -0.45 -14.95
CA GLY A 49 17.26 0.59 -14.37
C GLY A 49 17.72 0.25 -12.94
N ALA A 50 18.02 1.28 -12.15
CA ALA A 50 18.47 1.09 -10.78
C ALA A 50 17.32 0.60 -9.89
N LEU A 51 17.53 -0.52 -9.21
CA LEU A 51 16.60 -1.06 -8.22
C LEU A 51 17.20 -0.84 -6.83
N PRO A 52 16.76 0.20 -6.09
CA PRO A 52 17.29 0.47 -4.76
C PRO A 52 16.99 -0.67 -3.78
N ARG A 53 17.74 -0.72 -2.69
CA ARG A 53 17.47 -1.63 -1.58
C ARG A 53 16.05 -1.39 -1.05
N GLY A 54 15.35 -2.48 -0.74
CA GLY A 54 13.94 -2.49 -0.35
C GLY A 54 12.96 -2.57 -1.53
N THR A 55 13.40 -2.44 -2.79
CA THR A 55 12.48 -2.63 -3.92
C THR A 55 11.92 -4.04 -3.93
N ILE A 56 10.59 -4.15 -4.03
CA ILE A 56 9.92 -5.43 -4.17
C ILE A 56 9.87 -5.80 -5.65
N VAL A 57 10.39 -6.98 -5.96
CA VAL A 57 10.56 -7.46 -7.33
C VAL A 57 9.90 -8.81 -7.53
N VAL A 58 9.55 -9.11 -8.77
CA VAL A 58 9.19 -10.46 -9.21
C VAL A 58 10.35 -11.03 -9.99
N VAL A 59 10.81 -12.21 -9.59
CA VAL A 59 11.98 -12.87 -10.18
C VAL A 59 11.64 -14.29 -10.61
N PRO A 60 12.34 -14.83 -11.63
CA PRO A 60 12.21 -16.23 -11.99
C PRO A 60 12.96 -17.09 -10.96
N PHE A 61 12.31 -18.15 -10.50
CA PHE A 61 12.88 -19.11 -9.56
C PHE A 61 12.48 -20.54 -9.96
N GLY A 62 13.39 -21.22 -10.66
CA GLY A 62 13.07 -22.48 -11.35
C GLY A 62 11.94 -22.27 -12.37
N PRO A 63 10.84 -23.04 -12.29
CA PRO A 63 9.67 -22.87 -13.16
C PRO A 63 8.66 -21.81 -12.68
N ARG A 64 8.86 -21.24 -11.49
CA ARG A 64 7.90 -20.30 -10.87
C ARG A 64 8.39 -18.86 -10.99
N GLN A 65 7.45 -17.93 -10.84
CA GLN A 65 7.74 -16.51 -10.59
C GLN A 65 7.40 -16.19 -9.15
N LEU A 66 8.33 -15.57 -8.42
CA LEU A 66 8.19 -15.32 -6.99
C LEU A 66 8.54 -13.88 -6.64
N ASN A 67 7.90 -13.38 -5.59
CA ASN A 67 8.22 -12.06 -5.04
C ASN A 67 9.50 -12.14 -4.19
N GLY A 68 10.29 -11.08 -4.23
CA GLY A 68 11.46 -10.91 -3.39
C GLY A 68 11.72 -9.45 -3.07
N ILE A 69 12.61 -9.22 -2.11
CA ILE A 69 13.05 -7.88 -1.67
C ILE A 69 14.51 -7.70 -2.09
N VAL A 70 14.81 -6.61 -2.79
CA VAL A 70 16.19 -6.24 -3.13
C VAL A 70 16.94 -5.88 -1.84
N LEU A 71 18.06 -6.55 -1.60
CA LEU A 71 18.94 -6.30 -0.44
C LEU A 71 20.08 -5.34 -0.79
N GLY A 72 20.35 -5.10 -2.07
CA GLY A 72 21.45 -4.23 -2.49
C GLY A 72 22.13 -4.76 -3.75
N PRO A 73 23.37 -4.32 -4.02
CA PRO A 73 24.12 -4.80 -5.18
C PRO A 73 24.39 -6.31 -5.07
N GLY A 74 24.51 -6.98 -6.22
CA GLY A 74 25.01 -8.35 -6.29
C GLY A 74 26.42 -8.49 -5.70
N ASP A 75 26.77 -9.69 -5.26
CA ASP A 75 28.12 -9.95 -4.73
C ASP A 75 29.15 -10.28 -5.82
N GLY A 76 28.69 -10.45 -7.07
CA GLY A 76 29.56 -10.75 -8.20
C GLY A 76 30.12 -12.17 -8.21
N SER A 77 29.57 -13.08 -7.38
CA SER A 77 29.99 -14.47 -7.31
C SER A 77 29.65 -15.28 -8.57
N ILE A 78 28.69 -14.80 -9.37
CA ILE A 78 28.18 -15.48 -10.56
C ILE A 78 28.40 -14.56 -11.79
N PRO A 79 28.95 -15.09 -12.90
CA PRO A 79 29.09 -14.33 -14.14
C PRO A 79 27.74 -13.83 -14.64
N ARG A 80 27.72 -12.58 -15.08
CA ARG A 80 26.49 -11.87 -15.44
C ARG A 80 25.67 -12.58 -16.51
N GLU A 81 26.33 -13.25 -17.45
CA GLU A 81 25.74 -13.96 -18.58
C GLU A 81 24.88 -15.14 -18.14
N SER A 82 25.14 -15.67 -16.93
CA SER A 82 24.39 -16.77 -16.34
C SER A 82 23.26 -16.31 -15.41
N LEU A 83 23.17 -15.01 -15.12
CA LEU A 83 22.14 -14.45 -14.27
C LEU A 83 20.83 -14.33 -15.04
N LYS A 84 19.74 -14.75 -14.38
CA LYS A 84 18.40 -14.43 -14.86
C LYS A 84 18.08 -12.96 -14.57
N ALA A 85 17.23 -12.36 -15.40
CA ALA A 85 16.75 -11.01 -15.20
C ALA A 85 15.57 -10.96 -14.19
N VAL A 86 15.48 -9.85 -13.47
CA VAL A 86 14.25 -9.45 -12.79
C VAL A 86 13.12 -9.30 -13.82
N ILE A 87 11.94 -9.85 -13.54
CA ILE A 87 10.79 -9.83 -14.47
C ILE A 87 10.08 -8.47 -14.41
N ARG A 88 9.84 -7.98 -13.20
CA ARG A 88 9.21 -6.67 -12.96
C ARG A 88 9.47 -6.19 -11.54
N ALA A 89 9.46 -4.88 -11.34
CA ALA A 89 9.30 -4.27 -10.02
C ALA A 89 7.81 -4.12 -9.67
N ALA A 90 7.46 -4.23 -8.39
CA ALA A 90 6.12 -3.87 -7.93
C ALA A 90 5.92 -2.35 -8.09
N PRO A 91 4.72 -1.88 -8.50
CA PRO A 91 4.40 -0.46 -8.62
C PRO A 91 4.11 0.14 -7.23
N LEU A 92 5.14 0.13 -6.38
CA LEU A 92 5.10 0.50 -4.97
C LEU A 92 6.44 1.18 -4.63
N PRO A 93 6.47 2.09 -3.63
CA PRO A 93 7.74 2.54 -3.09
C PRO A 93 8.53 1.35 -2.52
N PRO A 94 9.88 1.39 -2.54
CA PRO A 94 10.70 0.44 -1.79
C PRO A 94 10.29 0.42 -0.32
N VAL A 95 10.35 -0.76 0.32
CA VAL A 95 10.27 -0.80 1.79
C VAL A 95 11.48 -0.06 2.38
N SER A 96 11.32 0.55 3.55
CA SER A 96 12.40 1.33 4.16
C SER A 96 13.64 0.47 4.44
N ASP A 97 14.82 1.09 4.42
CA ASP A 97 16.08 0.38 4.73
C ASP A 97 16.05 -0.22 6.15
N ILE A 98 15.44 0.49 7.11
CA ILE A 98 15.21 0.01 8.47
C ILE A 98 14.39 -1.30 8.46
N PHE A 99 13.39 -1.41 7.60
CA PHE A 99 12.60 -2.64 7.49
C PHE A 99 13.40 -3.79 6.88
N VAL A 100 14.27 -3.53 5.89
CA VAL A 100 15.17 -4.57 5.35
C VAL A 100 16.16 -5.02 6.43
N GLN A 101 16.74 -4.09 7.19
CA GLN A 101 17.59 -4.41 8.34
C GLN A 101 16.85 -5.22 9.41
N PHE A 102 15.56 -4.94 9.65
CA PHE A 102 14.73 -5.73 10.55
C PHE A 102 14.61 -7.18 10.07
N VAL A 103 14.31 -7.41 8.78
CA VAL A 103 14.25 -8.76 8.18
C VAL A 103 15.59 -9.50 8.34
N GLU A 104 16.71 -8.83 8.05
CA GLU A 104 18.06 -9.40 8.22
C GLU A 104 18.37 -9.70 9.69
N ARG A 105 17.99 -8.82 10.61
CA ARG A 105 18.22 -9.01 12.06
C ARG A 105 17.36 -10.14 12.63
N VAL A 106 16.12 -10.28 12.22
CA VAL A 106 15.26 -11.41 12.61
C VAL A 106 15.85 -12.72 12.10
N THR A 107 16.31 -12.76 10.83
CA THR A 107 17.00 -13.91 10.25
C THR A 107 18.22 -14.29 11.09
N ALA A 108 19.11 -13.33 11.36
CA ALA A 108 20.33 -13.58 12.13
C ALA A 108 20.06 -14.00 13.59
N TRP A 109 19.07 -13.40 14.24
CA TRP A 109 18.73 -13.67 15.63
C TRP A 109 18.06 -15.03 15.82
N THR A 110 17.14 -15.38 14.92
CA THR A 110 16.33 -16.61 15.04
C THR A 110 16.95 -17.80 14.32
N MET A 111 18.00 -17.58 13.52
CA MET A 111 18.56 -18.56 12.57
C MET A 111 17.50 -19.13 11.60
N ALA A 112 16.38 -18.41 11.42
CA ALA A 112 15.36 -18.78 10.45
C ALA A 112 15.85 -18.44 9.03
N PRO A 113 15.52 -19.24 8.00
CA PRO A 113 15.96 -18.97 6.64
C PRO A 113 15.51 -17.58 6.15
N LEU A 114 16.44 -16.80 5.59
CA LEU A 114 16.17 -15.44 5.09
C LEU A 114 14.89 -15.33 4.25
N GLY A 115 14.70 -16.25 3.30
CA GLY A 115 13.53 -16.20 2.44
C GLY A 115 12.22 -16.60 3.13
N SER A 116 12.26 -17.31 4.26
CA SER A 116 11.09 -17.52 5.14
C SER A 116 10.68 -16.23 5.83
N VAL A 117 11.64 -15.46 6.34
CA VAL A 117 11.36 -14.15 6.98
C VAL A 117 10.87 -13.14 5.94
N ALA A 118 11.52 -13.08 4.76
CA ALA A 118 11.07 -12.24 3.65
C ALA A 118 9.64 -12.60 3.18
N ARG A 119 9.25 -13.89 3.22
CA ARG A 119 7.89 -14.32 2.93
C ARG A 119 6.85 -13.75 3.91
N MET A 120 7.21 -13.56 5.18
CA MET A 120 6.31 -12.94 6.17
C MET A 120 6.02 -11.47 5.80
N ALA A 121 7.04 -10.73 5.37
CA ALA A 121 6.89 -9.38 4.85
C ALA A 121 6.10 -9.32 3.53
N LEU A 122 6.25 -10.32 2.67
CA LEU A 122 5.59 -10.44 1.36
C LEU A 122 4.30 -11.28 1.40
N SER A 123 3.68 -11.38 2.58
CA SER A 123 2.54 -12.26 2.85
C SER A 123 1.27 -11.92 2.08
N GLN A 124 1.23 -10.76 1.41
CA GLN A 124 0.09 -10.30 0.62
C GLN A 124 0.47 -10.09 -0.87
N PRO A 125 0.60 -11.15 -1.69
CA PRO A 125 1.02 -11.01 -3.09
C PRO A 125 0.12 -10.11 -3.94
N LYS A 126 -1.20 -10.10 -3.66
CA LYS A 126 -2.15 -9.22 -4.36
C LYS A 126 -1.94 -7.73 -4.03
N ALA A 127 -1.26 -7.42 -2.94
CA ALA A 127 -0.94 -6.03 -2.57
C ALA A 127 0.16 -5.45 -3.46
N LEU A 128 0.97 -6.32 -4.08
CA LEU A 128 2.09 -5.98 -4.96
C LEU A 128 1.67 -5.75 -6.43
N LEU A 129 0.36 -5.85 -6.70
CA LEU A 129 -0.24 -5.54 -7.98
C LEU A 129 -0.88 -4.15 -7.92
N PRO A 130 -1.10 -3.49 -9.08
CA PRO A 130 -1.93 -2.29 -9.12
C PRO A 130 -3.29 -2.52 -8.44
N PRO A 131 -3.84 -1.51 -7.74
CA PRO A 131 -5.19 -1.58 -7.19
C PRO A 131 -6.24 -1.95 -8.24
N PRO A 132 -7.34 -2.62 -7.86
CA PRO A 132 -8.45 -2.82 -8.77
C PRO A 132 -9.04 -1.47 -9.16
N GLN A 133 -9.37 -1.31 -10.43
CA GLN A 133 -10.01 -0.09 -10.93
C GLN A 133 -11.52 -0.20 -10.86
N GLN A 134 -12.17 0.94 -10.61
CA GLN A 134 -13.62 1.10 -10.70
C GLN A 134 -13.96 2.24 -11.66
N LYS A 135 -15.17 2.17 -12.22
CA LYS A 135 -15.68 3.15 -13.17
C LYS A 135 -16.49 4.21 -12.45
N LEU A 136 -16.02 5.45 -12.51
CA LEU A 136 -16.80 6.63 -12.19
C LEU A 136 -17.37 7.23 -13.48
N PHE A 137 -18.56 7.81 -13.37
CA PHE A 137 -19.20 8.56 -14.42
C PHE A 137 -19.20 10.02 -14.05
N ARG A 138 -18.75 10.88 -14.95
CA ARG A 138 -18.91 12.33 -14.88
C ARG A 138 -19.71 12.83 -16.06
N ARG A 139 -20.22 14.05 -15.99
CA ARG A 139 -20.79 14.71 -17.17
C ARG A 139 -19.68 15.02 -18.16
N SER A 140 -19.96 14.73 -19.43
CA SER A 140 -19.12 15.19 -20.54
C SER A 140 -19.19 16.71 -20.62
N ASP A 141 -18.06 17.35 -20.85
CA ASP A 141 -17.96 18.80 -21.02
C ASP A 141 -17.12 19.10 -22.29
N PRO A 142 -17.74 19.59 -23.38
CA PRO A 142 -19.16 19.92 -23.51
C PRO A 142 -20.07 18.68 -23.60
N PRO A 143 -21.37 18.80 -23.28
CA PRO A 143 -22.33 17.73 -23.54
C PRO A 143 -22.48 17.49 -25.06
N PRO A 144 -22.90 16.28 -25.48
CA PRO A 144 -23.05 15.95 -26.89
C PRO A 144 -24.13 16.81 -27.58
N ASP A 145 -23.89 17.16 -28.84
CA ASP A 145 -24.81 17.96 -29.64
C ASP A 145 -26.19 17.31 -29.75
N GLY A 146 -27.24 18.11 -29.52
CA GLY A 146 -28.62 17.64 -29.59
C GLY A 146 -29.05 16.72 -28.44
N GLU A 147 -28.34 16.74 -27.30
CA GLU A 147 -28.67 15.94 -26.12
C GLU A 147 -30.13 16.14 -25.68
N LYS A 148 -30.91 15.06 -25.75
CA LYS A 148 -32.25 15.00 -25.15
C LYS A 148 -32.17 14.53 -23.70
N LEU A 149 -32.32 15.47 -22.77
CA LEU A 149 -32.46 15.20 -21.35
C LEU A 149 -33.91 14.89 -20.98
N THR A 150 -34.25 13.59 -20.94
CA THR A 150 -35.49 13.14 -20.28
C THR A 150 -35.43 13.44 -18.78
N THR A 151 -36.57 13.36 -18.09
CA THR A 151 -36.63 13.57 -16.63
C THR A 151 -35.62 12.70 -15.88
N ALA A 152 -35.44 11.44 -16.30
CA ALA A 152 -34.46 10.54 -15.70
C ALA A 152 -33.00 10.98 -15.97
N ARG A 153 -32.68 11.38 -17.21
CA ARG A 153 -31.33 11.85 -17.57
C ARG A 153 -30.98 13.18 -16.90
N ARG A 154 -31.96 14.05 -16.72
CA ARG A 154 -31.79 15.33 -16.02
C ARG A 154 -31.42 15.11 -14.55
N ARG A 155 -32.09 14.20 -13.84
CA ARG A 155 -31.73 13.84 -12.46
C ARG A 155 -30.28 13.37 -12.32
N VAL A 156 -29.81 12.55 -13.27
CA VAL A 156 -28.40 12.11 -13.30
C VAL A 156 -27.46 13.31 -13.50
N ALA A 157 -27.79 14.21 -14.43
CA ALA A 157 -26.99 15.41 -14.68
C ALA A 157 -26.96 16.35 -13.46
N ASP A 158 -28.09 16.55 -12.78
CA ASP A 158 -28.19 17.42 -11.59
C ASP A 158 -27.36 16.87 -10.42
N VAL A 159 -27.42 15.54 -10.18
CA VAL A 159 -26.59 14.87 -9.18
C VAL A 159 -25.11 15.04 -9.50
N LEU A 160 -24.71 14.84 -10.76
CA LEU A 160 -23.31 14.99 -11.18
C LEU A 160 -22.82 16.44 -11.21
N ALA A 161 -23.70 17.42 -11.42
CA ALA A 161 -23.35 18.83 -11.30
C ALA A 161 -22.92 19.20 -9.87
N THR A 162 -23.42 18.47 -8.87
CA THR A 162 -23.07 18.67 -7.46
C THR A 162 -21.91 17.78 -7.01
N ALA A 163 -21.96 16.48 -7.35
CA ALA A 163 -20.99 15.49 -6.87
C ALA A 163 -19.74 15.35 -7.76
N GLY A 164 -19.75 15.89 -8.98
CA GLY A 164 -18.68 15.81 -9.97
C GLY A 164 -18.62 14.45 -10.68
N ALA A 165 -18.30 13.38 -9.96
CA ALA A 165 -18.18 12.03 -10.51
C ALA A 165 -18.61 10.96 -9.50
N LEU A 166 -19.36 9.96 -9.94
CA LEU A 166 -19.92 8.90 -9.08
C LEU A 166 -19.90 7.54 -9.77
N THR A 167 -19.86 6.46 -8.99
CA THR A 167 -20.02 5.10 -9.52
C THR A 167 -21.46 4.88 -10.01
N SER A 168 -21.69 3.88 -10.85
CA SER A 168 -23.05 3.51 -11.27
C SER A 168 -23.99 3.20 -10.09
N PRO A 169 -23.59 2.43 -9.06
CA PRO A 169 -24.45 2.21 -7.88
C PRO A 169 -24.77 3.49 -7.09
N GLU A 170 -23.80 4.39 -6.93
CA GLU A 170 -24.03 5.68 -6.27
C GLU A 170 -25.01 6.52 -7.08
N LEU A 171 -24.84 6.63 -8.40
CA LEU A 171 -25.79 7.36 -9.25
C LEU A 171 -27.20 6.79 -9.19
N GLN A 172 -27.35 5.47 -9.23
CA GLN A 172 -28.67 4.84 -9.10
C GLN A 172 -29.33 5.22 -7.77
N ARG A 173 -28.58 5.23 -6.67
CA ARG A 173 -29.07 5.58 -5.33
C ARG A 173 -29.43 7.07 -5.23
N GLU A 174 -28.53 7.96 -5.65
CA GLU A 174 -28.72 9.42 -5.49
C GLU A 174 -29.76 9.98 -6.47
N SER A 175 -29.79 9.50 -7.73
CA SER A 175 -30.72 10.01 -8.75
C SER A 175 -32.01 9.20 -8.89
N GLY A 176 -32.10 8.03 -8.25
CA GLY A 176 -33.25 7.13 -8.31
C GLY A 176 -33.53 6.54 -9.71
N VAL A 177 -32.49 6.37 -10.55
CA VAL A 177 -32.61 5.81 -11.90
C VAL A 177 -32.04 4.40 -11.96
N SER A 178 -32.35 3.65 -13.02
CA SER A 178 -31.76 2.33 -13.25
C SER A 178 -30.37 2.43 -13.90
N ALA A 179 -29.54 1.39 -13.72
CA ALA A 179 -28.27 1.24 -14.41
C ALA A 179 -28.39 1.39 -15.93
N GLY A 180 -29.52 0.97 -16.53
CA GLY A 180 -29.78 1.10 -17.96
C GLY A 180 -29.83 2.55 -18.45
N VAL A 181 -30.32 3.48 -17.62
CA VAL A 181 -30.30 4.92 -17.95
C VAL A 181 -28.84 5.42 -17.99
N ILE A 182 -28.04 5.06 -16.99
CA ILE A 182 -26.62 5.45 -16.88
C ILE A 182 -25.82 4.91 -18.07
N SER A 183 -25.91 3.59 -18.34
CA SER A 183 -25.25 2.98 -19.50
C SER A 183 -25.76 3.54 -20.83
N GLY A 184 -27.03 3.95 -20.89
CA GLY A 184 -27.59 4.61 -22.06
C GLY A 184 -27.08 6.03 -22.27
N MET A 185 -26.86 6.78 -21.19
CA MET A 185 -26.22 8.10 -21.24
C MET A 185 -24.73 8.00 -21.58
N GLU A 186 -24.01 7.02 -21.03
CA GLU A 186 -22.63 6.74 -21.42
C GLU A 186 -22.51 6.45 -22.92
N ARG A 187 -23.31 5.51 -23.44
CA ARG A 187 -23.30 5.17 -24.88
C ARG A 187 -23.68 6.35 -25.79
N ALA A 188 -24.47 7.28 -25.27
CA ALA A 188 -24.86 8.49 -25.99
C ALA A 188 -23.79 9.61 -25.91
N GLY A 189 -22.68 9.39 -25.20
CA GLY A 189 -21.65 10.40 -24.98
C GLY A 189 -22.03 11.47 -23.96
N SER A 190 -23.18 11.32 -23.27
CA SER A 190 -23.65 12.24 -22.23
C SER A 190 -22.89 12.10 -20.91
N LEU A 191 -22.23 10.96 -20.71
CA LEU A 191 -21.38 10.67 -19.56
C LEU A 191 -20.04 10.13 -20.04
N GLU A 192 -18.97 10.60 -19.41
CA GLU A 192 -17.63 10.05 -19.59
C GLU A 192 -17.30 9.09 -18.44
N ALA A 193 -16.68 7.98 -18.81
CA ALA A 193 -16.18 6.99 -17.87
C ALA A 193 -14.73 7.29 -17.48
N LEU A 194 -14.49 7.45 -16.18
CA LEU A 194 -13.16 7.54 -15.59
C LEU A 194 -12.85 6.23 -14.86
N LEU A 195 -11.73 5.60 -15.19
CA LEU A 195 -11.20 4.49 -14.41
C LEU A 195 -10.33 5.06 -13.29
N VAL A 196 -10.73 4.80 -12.04
CA VAL A 196 -10.00 5.23 -10.85
C VAL A 196 -9.71 4.04 -9.95
N ASP A 197 -8.69 4.14 -9.12
CA ASP A 197 -8.42 3.11 -8.11
C ASP A 197 -9.62 2.97 -7.16
N SER A 198 -10.02 1.73 -6.92
CA SER A 198 -11.13 1.40 -6.02
C SER A 198 -10.72 1.42 -4.55
N ASP A 199 -9.43 1.32 -4.28
CA ASP A 199 -8.87 1.38 -2.94
C ASP A 199 -8.82 2.84 -2.47
N ARG A 200 -9.55 3.14 -1.39
CA ARG A 200 -9.50 4.44 -0.72
C ARG A 200 -8.75 4.30 0.61
N PRO A 201 -7.81 5.20 0.93
CA PRO A 201 -7.19 5.28 2.24
C PRO A 201 -8.26 5.29 3.36
N PRO A 202 -7.99 4.68 4.51
CA PRO A 202 -8.90 4.75 5.65
C PRO A 202 -9.01 6.20 6.15
N PRO A 203 -10.14 6.59 6.76
CA PRO A 203 -10.25 7.89 7.40
C PRO A 203 -9.19 8.01 8.50
N ARG A 204 -8.57 9.19 8.61
CA ARG A 204 -7.57 9.44 9.63
C ARG A 204 -8.23 9.52 11.02
N PRO A 205 -7.66 8.86 12.04
CA PRO A 205 -8.04 9.05 13.44
C PRO A 205 -8.07 10.54 13.83
N GLY A 206 -9.18 10.98 14.39
CA GLY A 206 -9.35 12.32 14.93
C GLY A 206 -8.94 12.42 16.41
N ARG A 207 -9.15 13.60 16.99
CA ARG A 207 -8.93 13.88 18.42
C ARG A 207 -10.28 14.10 19.10
N LEU A 208 -10.88 13.04 19.62
CA LEU A 208 -12.08 13.14 20.46
C LEU A 208 -11.68 13.23 21.94
N GLN A 209 -12.56 13.80 22.77
CA GLN A 209 -12.32 13.86 24.21
C GLN A 209 -12.39 12.46 24.82
N GLY A 210 -11.30 12.04 25.46
CA GLY A 210 -11.24 10.85 26.29
C GLY A 210 -11.68 11.14 27.74
N PRO A 211 -11.76 10.10 28.58
CA PRO A 211 -11.99 10.26 30.01
C PRO A 211 -10.87 11.08 30.68
N ALA A 212 -11.20 11.74 31.79
CA ALA A 212 -10.20 12.44 32.60
C ALA A 212 -9.21 11.44 33.20
N LEU A 213 -7.92 11.70 33.02
CA LEU A 213 -6.84 10.86 33.54
C LEU A 213 -6.64 11.09 35.04
N SER A 214 -6.32 10.03 35.79
CA SER A 214 -5.87 10.13 37.18
C SER A 214 -4.49 10.78 37.28
N ALA A 215 -4.06 11.16 38.49
CA ALA A 215 -2.73 11.73 38.72
C ALA A 215 -1.60 10.81 38.23
N ASP A 216 -1.69 9.50 38.53
CA ASP A 216 -0.70 8.51 38.12
C ASP A 216 -0.67 8.33 36.59
N GLN A 217 -1.85 8.29 35.96
CA GLN A 217 -1.96 8.21 34.50
C GLN A 217 -1.36 9.45 33.83
N MET A 218 -1.62 10.65 34.36
CA MET A 218 -1.02 11.89 33.85
C MET A 218 0.50 11.91 33.99
N ALA A 219 1.05 11.38 35.09
CA ALA A 219 2.49 11.26 35.26
C ALA A 219 3.11 10.30 34.23
N ALA A 220 2.45 9.16 33.99
CA ALA A 220 2.86 8.19 32.98
C ALA A 220 2.81 8.78 31.56
N THR A 221 1.69 9.42 31.18
CA THR A 221 1.56 10.06 29.85
C THR A 221 2.58 11.17 29.64
N THR A 222 2.87 11.97 30.66
CA THR A 222 3.90 13.01 30.61
C THR A 222 5.28 12.41 30.35
N SER A 223 5.61 11.32 31.04
CA SER A 223 6.90 10.63 30.90
C SER A 223 7.07 10.04 29.49
N ILE A 224 6.03 9.37 28.97
CA ILE A 224 6.01 8.84 27.60
C ILE A 224 6.13 9.97 26.59
N ALA A 225 5.33 11.03 26.75
CA ALA A 225 5.34 12.19 25.85
C ALA A 225 6.73 12.85 25.77
N ALA A 226 7.45 12.93 26.89
CA ALA A 226 8.79 13.50 26.93
C ALA A 226 9.84 12.67 26.17
N ALA A 227 9.58 11.39 25.92
CA ALA A 227 10.47 10.49 25.17
C ALA A 227 10.14 10.40 23.68
N LEU A 228 8.90 10.70 23.27
CA LEU A 228 8.48 10.64 21.88
C LEU A 228 9.38 11.50 20.99
N GLY A 229 9.89 10.90 19.90
CA GLY A 229 10.76 11.58 18.94
C GLY A 229 12.24 11.69 19.34
N LYS A 230 12.65 11.20 20.51
CA LYS A 230 14.06 11.24 20.99
C LYS A 230 14.85 9.95 20.73
N GLY A 231 14.34 9.07 19.87
CA GLY A 231 14.91 7.74 19.61
C GLY A 231 14.15 6.64 20.34
N PHE A 232 14.78 5.47 20.49
CA PHE A 232 14.17 4.31 21.15
C PHE A 232 14.23 4.47 22.67
N VAL A 233 13.07 4.45 23.31
CA VAL A 233 12.92 4.42 24.78
C VAL A 233 11.83 3.41 25.13
N PRO A 234 12.17 2.29 25.79
CA PRO A 234 11.18 1.32 26.24
C PRO A 234 10.51 1.79 27.53
N PHE A 235 9.22 1.52 27.66
CA PHE A 235 8.45 1.74 28.88
C PHE A 235 7.71 0.47 29.24
N LEU A 236 7.71 0.11 30.53
CA LEU A 236 6.74 -0.83 31.08
C LEU A 236 5.65 -0.02 31.76
N LEU A 237 4.42 -0.12 31.26
CA LEU A 237 3.25 0.47 31.88
C LEU A 237 2.57 -0.57 32.77
N ASP A 238 3.02 -0.65 34.02
CA ASP A 238 2.48 -1.59 35.00
C ASP A 238 1.18 -1.07 35.63
N GLY A 239 0.20 -1.96 35.75
CA GLY A 239 -1.11 -1.66 36.33
C GLY A 239 -2.07 -2.83 36.18
N VAL A 240 -2.85 -3.08 37.22
CA VAL A 240 -3.88 -4.14 37.22
C VAL A 240 -4.94 -3.89 36.14
N THR A 241 -5.66 -4.93 35.72
CA THR A 241 -6.80 -4.80 34.80
C THR A 241 -7.79 -3.75 35.32
N GLY A 242 -8.28 -2.89 34.44
CA GLY A 242 -9.21 -1.81 34.81
C GLY A 242 -8.54 -0.55 35.39
N SER A 243 -7.23 -0.54 35.63
CA SER A 243 -6.47 0.67 36.05
C SER A 243 -6.40 1.77 34.97
N GLY A 244 -6.89 1.50 33.76
CA GLY A 244 -6.93 2.46 32.66
C GLY A 244 -5.64 2.59 31.86
N LYS A 245 -4.80 1.53 31.81
CA LYS A 245 -3.60 1.47 30.93
C LYS A 245 -3.89 1.90 29.49
N THR A 246 -5.06 1.50 28.98
CA THR A 246 -5.54 1.87 27.64
C THR A 246 -5.61 3.37 27.41
N GLU A 247 -6.05 4.15 28.40
CA GLU A 247 -6.15 5.61 28.24
C GLU A 247 -4.77 6.27 28.20
N VAL A 248 -3.80 5.72 28.95
CA VAL A 248 -2.41 6.19 28.94
C VAL A 248 -1.78 5.95 27.57
N TYR A 249 -1.88 4.73 27.01
CA TYR A 249 -1.31 4.49 25.69
C TYR A 249 -2.11 5.19 24.58
N PHE A 250 -3.42 5.39 24.70
CA PHE A 250 -4.19 6.19 23.74
C PHE A 250 -3.78 7.67 23.72
N ASP A 251 -3.38 8.24 24.85
CA ASP A 251 -2.76 9.58 24.86
C ASP A 251 -1.44 9.60 24.07
N ALA A 252 -0.58 8.59 24.27
CA ALA A 252 0.65 8.44 23.50
C ALA A 252 0.38 8.27 21.99
N VAL A 253 -0.60 7.44 21.63
CA VAL A 253 -1.07 7.25 20.25
C VAL A 253 -1.52 8.58 19.65
N GLN A 254 -2.34 9.36 20.35
CA GLN A 254 -2.77 10.68 19.86
C GLN A 254 -1.59 11.60 19.55
N ARG A 255 -0.59 11.67 20.42
CA ARG A 255 0.60 12.53 20.21
C ARG A 255 1.41 12.10 19.00
N VAL A 256 1.51 10.80 18.75
CA VAL A 256 2.22 10.25 17.58
C VAL A 256 1.44 10.54 16.29
N LEU A 257 0.11 10.44 16.36
CA LEU A 257 -0.78 10.82 15.25
C LEU A 257 -0.71 12.32 14.93
N ASP A 258 -0.65 13.18 15.95
CA ASP A 258 -0.47 14.62 15.77
C ASP A 258 0.87 14.97 15.10
N ALA A 259 1.90 14.12 15.30
CA ALA A 259 3.18 14.21 14.61
C ALA A 259 3.17 13.60 13.19
N GLY A 260 2.00 13.16 12.69
CA GLY A 260 1.84 12.56 11.36
C GLY A 260 2.49 11.19 11.20
N LYS A 261 2.77 10.48 12.31
CA LYS A 261 3.42 9.17 12.29
C LYS A 261 2.42 8.03 12.45
N GLN A 262 2.85 6.84 12.04
CA GLN A 262 2.06 5.62 12.18
C GLN A 262 2.26 4.97 13.55
N VAL A 263 1.26 4.21 13.98
CA VAL A 263 1.27 3.44 15.23
C VAL A 263 0.93 1.98 14.94
N LEU A 264 1.67 1.09 15.58
CA LEU A 264 1.31 -0.33 15.69
C LEU A 264 0.85 -0.61 17.12
N ILE A 265 -0.32 -1.22 17.29
CA ILE A 265 -0.79 -1.77 18.57
C ILE A 265 -0.87 -3.29 18.40
N LEU A 266 -0.03 -4.00 19.14
CA LEU A 266 -0.07 -5.45 19.25
C LEU A 266 -0.98 -5.83 20.40
N LEU A 267 -1.98 -6.65 20.09
CA LEU A 267 -2.86 -7.27 21.08
C LEU A 267 -2.70 -8.80 20.97
N PRO A 268 -2.97 -9.54 22.05
CA PRO A 268 -3.26 -10.96 21.96
C PRO A 268 -4.32 -11.23 20.89
N GLU A 269 -4.23 -12.35 20.17
CA GLU A 269 -5.11 -12.65 19.04
C GLU A 269 -6.60 -12.67 19.44
N ILE A 270 -6.89 -13.02 20.70
CA ILE A 270 -8.23 -13.06 21.30
C ILE A 270 -8.68 -11.72 21.93
N ALA A 271 -7.79 -10.75 22.10
CA ALA A 271 -8.03 -9.53 22.87
C ALA A 271 -8.65 -8.38 22.06
N LEU A 272 -8.74 -8.49 20.72
CA LEU A 272 -9.42 -7.53 19.85
C LEU A 272 -10.95 -7.65 19.95
N SER A 273 -11.46 -7.47 21.16
CA SER A 273 -12.88 -7.54 21.47
C SER A 273 -13.65 -6.39 20.83
N ALA A 274 -14.97 -6.57 20.66
CA ALA A 274 -15.86 -5.49 20.25
C ALA A 274 -15.79 -4.28 21.20
N GLY A 275 -15.55 -4.52 22.50
CA GLY A 275 -15.39 -3.46 23.50
C GLY A 275 -14.13 -2.61 23.30
N TRP A 276 -13.00 -3.25 22.96
CA TRP A 276 -11.77 -2.51 22.64
C TRP A 276 -11.96 -1.64 21.39
N LYS A 277 -12.61 -2.20 20.35
CA LYS A 277 -12.91 -1.46 19.12
C LYS A 277 -13.85 -0.29 19.33
N ALA A 278 -14.90 -0.46 20.15
CA ALA A 278 -15.80 0.62 20.53
C ALA A 278 -15.03 1.74 21.25
N ARG A 279 -14.19 1.39 22.23
CA ARG A 279 -13.36 2.37 22.94
C ARG A 279 -12.41 3.12 22.01
N PHE A 280 -11.77 2.43 21.07
CA PHE A 280 -10.93 3.08 20.05
C PHE A 280 -11.76 4.06 19.20
N ALA A 281 -12.94 3.65 18.74
CA ALA A 281 -13.84 4.50 17.96
C ALA A 281 -14.31 5.72 18.76
N ASP A 282 -14.65 5.55 20.04
CA ASP A 282 -15.03 6.67 20.91
C ASP A 282 -13.87 7.65 21.11
N ARG A 283 -12.63 7.16 21.14
CA ARG A 283 -11.44 7.99 21.34
C ARG A 283 -10.94 8.70 20.09
N PHE A 284 -11.13 8.09 18.92
CA PHE A 284 -10.52 8.52 17.65
C PHE A 284 -11.52 8.79 16.51
N GLY A 285 -12.81 8.54 16.72
CA GLY A 285 -13.89 8.79 15.75
C GLY A 285 -13.92 7.83 14.56
N VAL A 286 -13.03 6.82 14.54
CA VAL A 286 -12.90 5.85 13.45
C VAL A 286 -12.60 4.46 14.02
N LEU A 287 -12.92 3.42 13.27
CA LEU A 287 -12.48 2.07 13.61
C LEU A 287 -10.98 1.88 13.27
N PRO A 288 -10.25 1.07 14.06
CA PRO A 288 -8.86 0.77 13.78
C PRO A 288 -8.72 -0.05 12.48
N GLN A 289 -7.54 0.01 11.84
CA GLN A 289 -7.20 -0.95 10.79
C GLN A 289 -6.73 -2.26 11.45
N GLU A 290 -7.40 -3.36 11.15
CA GLU A 290 -7.15 -4.67 11.78
C GLU A 290 -6.16 -5.52 10.96
N TRP A 291 -5.22 -6.20 11.63
CA TRP A 291 -4.29 -7.17 11.03
C TRP A 291 -4.18 -8.46 11.87
N HIS A 292 -4.97 -9.46 11.53
CA HIS A 292 -4.93 -10.79 12.16
C HIS A 292 -5.51 -11.86 11.20
N SER A 293 -5.44 -13.12 11.60
CA SER A 293 -5.85 -14.30 10.81
C SER A 293 -7.26 -14.16 10.20
N ASP A 294 -8.25 -13.78 11.01
CA ASP A 294 -9.67 -13.65 10.62
C ASP A 294 -9.99 -12.44 9.70
N VAL A 295 -9.06 -11.51 9.51
CA VAL A 295 -9.26 -10.40 8.57
C VAL A 295 -9.30 -10.94 7.15
N ARG A 296 -10.36 -10.59 6.41
CA ARG A 296 -10.53 -10.98 5.00
C ARG A 296 -9.33 -10.54 4.16
N GLU A 297 -8.89 -11.39 3.24
CA GLU A 297 -7.72 -11.14 2.38
C GLU A 297 -7.82 -9.82 1.59
N GLY A 298 -9.01 -9.43 1.13
CA GLY A 298 -9.20 -8.14 0.44
C GLY A 298 -8.92 -6.92 1.34
N VAL A 299 -9.15 -7.04 2.65
CA VAL A 299 -8.84 -6.01 3.65
C VAL A 299 -7.36 -6.05 4.02
N LYS A 300 -6.78 -7.22 4.31
CA LYS A 300 -5.33 -7.37 4.55
C LYS A 300 -4.50 -6.79 3.40
N ARG A 301 -4.87 -7.09 2.16
CA ARG A 301 -4.23 -6.52 0.96
C ARG A 301 -4.14 -5.00 1.03
N LYS A 302 -5.23 -4.33 1.41
CA LYS A 302 -5.31 -2.87 1.51
C LYS A 302 -4.48 -2.35 2.69
N VAL A 303 -4.67 -2.94 3.88
CA VAL A 303 -3.93 -2.55 5.10
C VAL A 303 -2.42 -2.68 4.90
N TRP A 304 -1.96 -3.75 4.23
CA TRP A 304 -0.54 -3.91 3.91
C TRP A 304 -0.02 -2.76 3.02
N ARG A 305 -0.77 -2.36 1.99
CA ARG A 305 -0.40 -1.22 1.13
C ARG A 305 -0.40 0.08 1.92
N TYR A 306 -1.42 0.29 2.74
CA TYR A 306 -1.55 1.51 3.54
C TYR A 306 -0.51 1.61 4.65
N ALA A 307 0.02 0.48 5.15
CA ALA A 307 1.19 0.48 6.01
C ALA A 307 2.40 1.04 5.26
N LEU A 308 2.65 0.53 4.05
CA LEU A 308 3.76 0.92 3.18
C LEU A 308 3.71 2.35 2.66
N THR A 309 2.51 2.88 2.41
CA THR A 309 2.33 4.24 1.86
C THR A 309 2.10 5.29 2.95
N GLY A 310 2.06 4.90 4.23
CA GLY A 310 1.75 5.81 5.33
C GLY A 310 0.25 6.12 5.51
N ASP A 311 -0.62 5.61 4.64
CA ASP A 311 -2.06 5.88 4.64
C ASP A 311 -2.80 5.29 5.85
N ALA A 312 -2.29 4.21 6.45
CA ALA A 312 -2.84 3.65 7.68
C ALA A 312 -2.12 4.24 8.89
N SER A 313 -2.78 5.17 9.59
CA SER A 313 -2.18 5.86 10.74
C SER A 313 -2.10 4.99 12.01
N VAL A 314 -3.07 4.09 12.22
CA VAL A 314 -3.03 3.12 13.32
C VAL A 314 -3.40 1.75 12.78
N ILE A 315 -2.54 0.76 13.02
CA ILE A 315 -2.81 -0.64 12.75
C ILE A 315 -2.82 -1.40 14.08
N VAL A 316 -3.87 -2.17 14.30
CA VAL A 316 -4.06 -3.04 15.46
C VAL A 316 -4.01 -4.47 14.97
N GLY A 317 -3.15 -5.30 15.56
CA GLY A 317 -2.98 -6.65 15.04
C GLY A 317 -2.35 -7.63 16.01
N ALA A 318 -2.33 -8.88 15.58
CA ALA A 318 -1.60 -9.94 16.25
C ALA A 318 -0.09 -9.85 15.93
N ARG A 319 0.71 -10.77 16.47
CA ARG A 319 2.18 -10.85 16.30
C ARG A 319 2.67 -10.71 14.85
N SER A 320 1.91 -11.20 13.87
CA SER A 320 2.28 -11.09 12.45
C SER A 320 2.28 -9.65 11.91
N ALA A 321 1.65 -8.70 12.60
CA ALA A 321 1.65 -7.28 12.24
C ALA A 321 3.04 -6.63 12.37
N LEU A 322 3.96 -7.25 13.12
CA LEU A 322 5.38 -6.83 13.18
C LEU A 322 6.06 -6.84 11.81
N PHE A 323 5.56 -7.63 10.86
CA PHE A 323 6.12 -7.75 9.51
C PHE A 323 5.42 -6.83 8.49
N LEU A 324 4.60 -5.89 8.95
CA LEU A 324 4.07 -4.84 8.09
C LEU A 324 5.15 -3.80 7.78
N PRO A 325 5.32 -3.42 6.51
CA PRO A 325 6.37 -2.50 6.11
C PRO A 325 5.94 -1.05 6.33
N PHE A 326 5.83 -0.61 7.58
CA PHE A 326 5.46 0.78 7.89
C PHE A 326 6.41 1.80 7.26
N ASP A 327 5.85 2.86 6.68
CA ASP A 327 6.59 3.99 6.11
C ASP A 327 7.27 4.84 7.20
N ASN A 328 6.49 5.24 8.22
CA ASN A 328 6.93 6.17 9.25
C ASN A 328 6.37 5.81 10.64
N LEU A 329 6.77 4.64 11.14
CA LEU A 329 6.36 4.14 12.45
C LEU A 329 6.95 4.99 13.59
N GLY A 330 6.08 5.53 14.44
CA GLY A 330 6.46 6.38 15.57
C GLY A 330 6.27 5.73 16.95
N LEU A 331 5.43 4.70 17.05
CA LEU A 331 5.13 4.02 18.31
C LEU A 331 4.70 2.58 18.05
N ILE A 332 5.20 1.68 18.88
CA ILE A 332 4.70 0.32 19.02
C ILE A 332 4.17 0.18 20.44
N VAL A 333 2.91 -0.21 20.58
CA VAL A 333 2.30 -0.61 21.85
C VAL A 333 2.19 -2.12 21.84
N VAL A 334 2.63 -2.79 22.91
CA VAL A 334 2.40 -4.22 23.13
C VAL A 334 1.52 -4.32 24.36
N ASP A 335 0.24 -4.64 24.17
CA ASP A 335 -0.68 -4.86 25.28
C ASP A 335 -0.59 -6.32 25.74
N GLU A 336 -0.75 -6.55 27.04
CA GLU A 336 -0.58 -7.87 27.67
C GLU A 336 0.76 -8.55 27.30
N GLU A 337 1.89 -7.85 27.47
CA GLU A 337 3.22 -8.26 26.99
C GLU A 337 3.74 -9.61 27.50
N HIS A 338 3.17 -10.12 28.59
CA HIS A 338 3.54 -11.39 29.20
C HIS A 338 3.05 -12.62 28.39
N GLU A 339 2.18 -12.41 27.39
CA GLU A 339 1.67 -13.44 26.47
C GLU A 339 2.49 -13.54 25.15
#